data_AF-A0A8T3NFN4-F1
#
_entry.id   AF-A0A8T3NFN4-F1
#
_cell.length_a   1.000
_cell.length_b   1.000
_cell.length_c   1.000
_cell.angle_alpha   90.00
_cell.angle_beta   90.00
_cell.angle_gamma   90.00
#
_symmetry.space_group_name_H-M   'P 1'
#
loop_
_entity.id
_entity.type
_entity.pdbx_description
1 polymer ?
#
loop_
_entity_poly.entity_id
_entity_poly.type
_entity_poly.pdbx_seq_one_letter_code
_entity_poly.pdbx_strand_id
1 'polypeptide(L)' 'MKRSERYEQALRSEQPRECLTAVVRDLVTKGGHREAILIELEDLRRILQVEGRDGDEDVVLEVMDFLVGFCSPQMRI' A
#
# COMPACT_ATOMS: atom_id res chain seq x y z
N MET A 1 11.53 -8.70 10.10
CA MET A 1 11.47 -7.69 9.03
C MET A 1 10.28 -6.79 9.31
N LYS A 2 10.50 -5.49 9.43
CA LYS A 2 9.44 -4.51 9.75
C LYS A 2 8.57 -4.27 8.51
N ARG A 3 7.28 -3.94 8.68
CA ARG A 3 6.35 -3.70 7.55
C ARG A 3 6.84 -2.60 6.61
N SER A 4 7.41 -1.54 7.17
CA SER A 4 8.03 -0.42 6.44
C SER A 4 9.16 -0.87 5.50
N GLU A 5 9.99 -1.84 5.90
CA GLU A 5 11.05 -2.37 5.03
C GLU A 5 10.48 -3.14 3.83
N ARG A 6 9.33 -3.80 3.98
CA ARG A 6 8.66 -4.51 2.88
C ARG A 6 8.05 -3.55 1.88
N TYR A 7 7.46 -2.46 2.34
CA TYR A 7 6.91 -1.44 1.44
C TYR A 7 8.02 -0.76 0.64
N GLU A 8 9.12 -0.39 1.29
CA GLU A 8 10.26 0.23 0.60
C GLU A 8 10.90 -0.71 -0.43
N GLN A 9 11.00 -2.01 -0.12
CA GLN A 9 11.45 -3.00 -1.10
C GLN A 9 10.50 -3.15 -2.28
N ALA A 10 9.18 -3.10 -2.03
CA ALA A 10 8.19 -3.16 -3.10
C ALA A 10 8.29 -1.93 -4.02
N LEU A 11 8.46 -0.73 -3.46
CA LEU A 11 8.59 0.51 -4.22
C LEU A 11 9.85 0.55 -5.10
N ARG A 12 10.94 -0.11 -4.68
CA ARG A 12 12.18 -0.20 -5.47
C ARG A 12 12.16 -1.27 -6.57
N SER A 13 11.06 -2.03 -6.70
CA SER A 13 10.95 -3.06 -7.73
C SER A 13 10.71 -2.44 -9.12
N GLU A 14 10.91 -3.22 -10.18
CA GLU A 14 10.57 -2.80 -11.55
C GLU A 14 9.05 -2.62 -11.75
N GLN A 15 8.24 -3.17 -10.83
CA GLN A 15 6.78 -3.14 -10.84
C GLN A 15 6.25 -2.73 -9.45
N PRO A 16 6.47 -1.46 -9.03
CA PRO A 16 6.20 -1.00 -7.67
C PRO A 16 4.77 -1.26 -7.21
N ARG A 17 3.81 -0.98 -8.09
CA ARG A 17 2.37 -1.14 -7.83
C ARG A 17 1.99 -2.58 -7.58
N GLU A 18 2.41 -3.49 -8.44
CA GLU A 18 2.11 -4.91 -8.35
C GLU A 18 2.74 -5.51 -7.08
N CYS A 19 4.00 -5.16 -6.81
CA CYS A 19 4.71 -5.62 -5.63
C CYS A 19 4.08 -5.08 -4.34
N LEU A 20 3.73 -3.80 -4.28
CA LEU A 20 3.14 -3.21 -3.09
C LEU A 20 1.73 -3.78 -2.84
N THR A 21 0.94 -3.96 -3.91
CA THR A 21 -0.36 -4.63 -3.84
C THR A 21 -0.23 -6.06 -3.30
N ALA A 22 0.78 -6.82 -3.74
CA ALA A 22 1.02 -8.17 -3.25
C ALA A 22 1.37 -8.20 -1.76
N VAL A 23 2.21 -7.27 -1.29
CA VAL A 23 2.54 -7.12 0.13
C VAL A 23 1.29 -6.83 0.95
N VAL A 24 0.47 -5.88 0.49
CA VAL A 24 -0.75 -5.49 1.17
C VAL A 24 -1.77 -6.64 1.22
N ARG A 25 -1.94 -7.40 0.13
CA ARG A 25 -2.78 -8.60 0.10
C ARG A 25 -2.28 -9.69 1.06
N ASP A 26 -0.98 -9.92 1.13
CA ASP A 26 -0.36 -10.85 2.08
C ASP A 26 -0.66 -10.44 3.54
N LEU A 27 -0.58 -9.14 3.85
CA LEU A 27 -0.89 -8.62 5.18
C LEU A 27 -2.37 -8.80 5.54
N VAL A 28 -3.29 -8.52 4.62
CA VAL A 28 -4.73 -8.70 4.85
C VAL A 28 -5.07 -10.20 5.03
N THR A 29 -4.53 -11.07 4.18
CA THR A 29 -4.80 -12.52 4.26
C THR A 29 -4.22 -13.17 5.52
N LYS A 30 -3.15 -12.61 6.09
CA LYS A 30 -2.57 -13.05 7.38
C LYS A 30 -3.32 -12.50 8.61
N GLY A 31 -4.47 -11.87 8.42
CA GLY A 31 -5.30 -11.33 9.52
C GLY A 31 -4.93 -9.90 9.92
N GLY A 32 -4.15 -9.19 9.11
CA GLY A 32 -3.89 -7.77 9.32
C GLY A 32 -5.17 -6.95 9.20
N HIS A 33 -5.39 -6.05 10.17
CA HIS A 33 -6.49 -5.09 10.12
C HIS A 33 -6.27 -4.06 9.02
N ARG A 34 -7.26 -3.89 8.15
CA ARG A 34 -7.18 -2.98 7.00
C ARG A 34 -6.95 -1.53 7.45
N GLU A 35 -7.60 -1.06 8.51
CA GLU A 35 -7.36 0.31 9.01
C GLU A 35 -5.90 0.49 9.45
N ALA A 36 -5.31 -0.51 10.09
CA ALA A 36 -3.90 -0.45 10.51
C ALA A 36 -2.96 -0.40 9.31
N ILE A 37 -3.28 -1.11 8.21
CA ILE A 37 -2.50 -1.07 6.97
C ILE A 37 -2.65 0.31 6.29
N LEU A 38 -3.85 0.89 6.27
CA LEU A 38 -4.07 2.24 5.73
C LEU A 38 -3.30 3.31 6.49
N ILE A 39 -3.26 3.24 7.82
CA ILE A 39 -2.48 4.17 8.63
C ILE A 39 -0.99 4.09 8.26
N GLU A 40 -0.47 2.87 8.10
CA GLU A 40 0.94 2.68 7.72
C GLU A 40 1.25 3.17 6.30
N LEU A 41 0.32 2.98 5.36
CA LEU A 41 0.46 3.47 3.99
C LEU A 41 0.38 5.01 3.93
N GLU A 42 -0.49 5.63 4.74
CA GLU A 42 -0.58 7.09 4.85
C GLU A 42 0.69 7.69 5.47
N ASP A 43 1.27 7.05 6.48
CA ASP A 43 2.57 7.47 7.03
C ASP A 43 3.69 7.35 5.99
N LEU A 44 3.70 6.26 5.21
CA LEU A 44 4.64 6.09 4.10
C LEU A 44 4.46 7.17 3.03
N ARG A 45 3.23 7.47 2.62
CA ARG A 45 2.90 8.52 1.65
C ARG A 45 3.48 9.87 2.07
N ARG A 46 3.32 10.25 3.34
CA ARG A 46 3.87 11.51 3.88
C ARG A 46 5.40 11.55 3.85
N ILE A 47 6.06 10.42 4.13
CA ILE A 47 7.52 10.33 4.04
C ILE A 47 7.96 10.54 2.59
N LEU A 48 7.34 9.84 1.63
CA LEU A 48 7.65 9.96 0.21
C LEU A 48 7.43 11.38 -0.32
N GLN A 49 6.36 12.04 0.13
CA GLN A 49 6.07 13.44 -0.20
C GLN A 49 7.18 14.38 0.29
N VAL A 50 7.67 14.20 1.52
CA VAL A 50 8.77 15.01 2.06
C VAL A 50 10.09 14.72 1.33
N GLU A 51 10.29 13.49 0.86
CA GLU A 51 11.47 13.07 0.10
C GLU A 51 11.42 13.46 -1.40
N GLY A 52 10.29 14.00 -1.88
CA GLY A 52 10.08 14.34 -3.30
C GLY A 52 10.03 13.12 -4.22
N ARG A 53 9.58 11.97 -3.69
CA ARG A 53 9.44 10.70 -4.41
C ARG A 53 8.03 10.57 -4.99
N ASP A 54 7.62 11.55 -5.80
CA ASP A 54 6.25 11.71 -6.30
C ASP A 54 5.72 10.43 -6.99
N GLY A 55 6.56 9.74 -7.78
CA GLY A 55 6.17 8.49 -8.44
C GLY A 55 5.89 7.33 -7.49
N ASP A 56 6.59 7.28 -6.35
CA ASP A 56 6.30 6.29 -5.30
C ASP A 56 5.06 6.70 -4.49
N GLU A 57 4.85 8.01 -4.29
CA GLU A 57 3.64 8.54 -3.65
C GLU A 57 2.39 8.13 -4.43
N ASP A 58 2.40 8.29 -5.75
CA ASP A 58 1.31 7.90 -6.65
C ASP A 58 1.00 6.40 -6.52
N VAL A 59 2.02 5.55 -6.48
CA VAL A 59 1.87 4.10 -6.30
C VAL A 59 1.20 3.77 -4.96
N VAL A 60 1.60 4.44 -3.88
CA VAL A 60 1.00 4.24 -2.55
C VAL A 60 -0.47 4.65 -2.55
N LEU A 61 -0.81 5.79 -3.15
CA LEU A 61 -2.18 6.27 -3.29
C LEU A 61 -3.06 5.29 -4.07
N GLU A 62 -2.58 4.75 -5.19
CA GLU A 62 -3.31 3.72 -5.96
C GLU A 62 -3.59 2.46 -5.14
N VAL A 63 -2.63 2.02 -4.32
CA VAL A 63 -2.79 0.84 -3.47
C VAL A 63 -3.75 1.11 -2.31
N MET A 64 -3.73 2.31 -1.74
CA MET A 64 -4.71 2.74 -0.73
C MET A 64 -6.13 2.73 -1.31
N ASP A 65 -6.31 3.27 -2.52
CA ASP A 65 -7.59 3.25 -3.24
C ASP A 65 -8.06 1.82 -3.50
N PHE A 66 -7.15 0.92 -3.90
CA PHE A 66 -7.47 -0.51 -4.02
C PHE A 66 -7.95 -1.12 -2.70
N LEU A 67 -7.30 -0.78 -1.57
CA LEU A 67 -7.66 -1.30 -0.26
C LEU A 67 -9.04 -0.82 0.21
N VAL A 68 -9.36 0.45 -0.06
CA VAL A 68 -10.67 1.06 0.22
C VAL A 68 -11.74 0.50 -0.72
N GLY A 69 -11.42 0.30 -2.01
CA GLY A 69 -12.32 -0.31 -2.99
C GLY A 69 -12.69 -1.75 -2.65
N PHE A 70 -11.78 -2.52 -2.05
CA PHE A 70 -12.06 -3.85 -1.52
C PHE A 70 -13.03 -3.84 -0.32
N CYS A 71 -13.20 -2.69 0.35
CA CYS A 71 -14.18 -2.49 1.41
C CYS A 71 -15.60 -2.17 0.90
N SER A 72 -15.84 -2.05 -0.41
CA SER A 72 -17.19 -1.96 -0.98
C SER A 72 -17.75 -3.38 -1.20
N PRO A 73 -18.60 -3.92 -0.31
CA PRO A 73 -19.23 -5.24 -0.51
C PRO A 73 -20.34 -5.17 -1.58
N GLN A 74 -20.52 -4.00 -2.21
CA GLN A 74 -21.61 -3.69 -3.13
C GLN A 74 -21.22 -3.68 -4.60
N MET A 75 -19.96 -3.92 -4.95
CA MET A 75 -19.62 -4.18 -6.35
C MET A 75 -19.76 -5.67 -6.66
N ARG A 76 -21.02 -6.14 -6.64
CA ARG A 76 -21.44 -7.25 -7.51
C ARG A 76 -21.50 -6.68 -8.92
N ILE A 77 -20.57 -7.06 -9.77
CA ILE A 77 -20.87 -7.14 -11.20
C ILE A 77 -21.56 -8.49 -11.41
#